data_AF-U7QUD0-F1
#
_entry.id   AF-U7QUD0-F1
#
_cell.length_a   1.000
_cell.length_b   1.000
_cell.length_c   1.000
_cell.angle_alpha   90.00
_cell.angle_beta   90.00
_cell.angle_gamma   90.00
#
_symmetry.space_group_name_H-M   'P 1'
#
loop_
_entity.id
_entity.type
_entity.pdbx_description
1 polymer ?
#
loop_
_entity_poly.entity_id
_entity_poly.type
_entity_poly.pdbx_seq_one_letter_code
_entity_poly.pdbx_strand_id
1 'polypeptide(L)'
;KRASCTQAKGGKKITRHVWEDSKEQARENRLTPWGKKTYKRRKETIERSFADAKQHHGRRYACFRGLQKVQIQCLLAATAQNIKKIALLVAMLCCFYLWRASISLQEKRK
;
A
#
# COMPACT_ATOMS: atom_id res chain seq x y z
N LYS A 1 -41.30 -17.23 6.16
CA LYS A 1 -41.23 -17.18 7.64
C LYS A 1 -39.85 -17.71 8.07
N ARG A 2 -39.11 -17.01 8.94
CA ARG A 2 -37.74 -17.36 9.40
C ARG A 2 -37.57 -18.82 9.90
N ALA A 3 -38.67 -19.46 10.31
CA ALA A 3 -38.72 -20.85 10.73
C ALA A 3 -38.33 -21.90 9.67
N SER A 4 -38.29 -21.57 8.36
CA SER A 4 -37.89 -22.55 7.32
C SER A 4 -36.40 -22.51 6.95
N CYS A 5 -35.61 -21.60 7.53
CA CYS A 5 -34.25 -21.34 7.06
C CYS A 5 -33.17 -22.21 7.74
N THR A 6 -33.43 -22.76 8.93
CA THR A 6 -32.47 -23.60 9.66
C THR A 6 -33.17 -24.67 10.51
N GLN A 7 -32.79 -25.94 10.36
CA GLN A 7 -33.35 -27.09 11.10
C GLN A 7 -32.60 -27.41 12.41
N ALA A 8 -31.49 -26.74 12.70
CA ALA A 8 -30.69 -27.01 13.89
C ALA A 8 -31.38 -26.50 15.16
N LYS A 9 -31.43 -27.33 16.22
CA LYS A 9 -32.07 -27.04 17.52
C LYS A 9 -31.59 -25.74 18.19
N GLY A 10 -30.39 -25.24 17.87
CA GLY A 10 -29.81 -24.01 18.41
C GLY A 10 -29.71 -22.84 17.42
N GLY A 11 -30.31 -22.95 16.23
CA GLY A 11 -30.13 -21.98 15.15
C GLY A 11 -28.71 -21.98 14.55
N LYS A 12 -28.43 -21.05 13.63
CA LYS A 12 -27.11 -20.90 12.99
C LYS A 12 -26.18 -20.06 13.89
N LYS A 13 -25.09 -20.65 14.36
CA LYS A 13 -24.00 -19.92 15.02
C LYS A 13 -23.18 -19.17 13.96
N ILE A 14 -23.04 -17.85 14.12
CA ILE A 14 -22.18 -17.01 13.28
C ILE A 14 -20.99 -16.59 14.13
N THR A 15 -19.78 -16.95 13.70
CA THR A 15 -18.53 -16.48 14.30
C THR A 15 -18.05 -15.25 13.53
N ARG A 16 -17.92 -14.12 14.22
CA ARG A 16 -17.37 -12.88 13.65
C ARG A 16 -16.04 -12.57 14.33
N HIS A 17 -15.09 -12.05 13.57
CA HIS A 17 -13.82 -11.59 14.09
C HIS A 17 -14.01 -10.26 14.84
N VAL A 18 -13.17 -9.97 15.84
CA VAL A 18 -13.23 -8.71 16.63
C VAL A 18 -13.17 -7.48 15.72
N TRP A 19 -12.47 -7.58 14.59
CA TRP A 19 -12.29 -6.51 13.62
C TRP A 19 -13.20 -6.62 12.38
N GLU A 20 -14.27 -7.42 12.44
CA GLU A 20 -15.13 -7.64 11.26
C GLU A 20 -15.84 -6.36 10.82
N ASP A 21 -16.32 -5.54 11.76
CA ASP A 21 -17.01 -4.29 11.42
C ASP A 21 -16.06 -3.31 10.72
N SER A 22 -14.80 -3.22 11.17
CA SER A 22 -13.78 -2.41 10.48
C SER A 22 -13.46 -2.93 9.07
N LYS A 23 -13.46 -4.26 8.87
CA LYS A 23 -13.27 -4.86 7.54
C LYS A 23 -14.45 -4.57 6.61
N GLU A 24 -15.67 -4.57 7.13
CA GLU A 24 -16.88 -4.21 6.40
C GLU A 24 -16.87 -2.74 5.99
N GLN A 25 -16.54 -1.84 6.91
CA GLN A 25 -16.37 -0.42 6.59
C GLN A 25 -15.30 -0.20 5.52
N ALA A 26 -14.15 -0.88 5.61
CA ALA A 26 -13.11 -0.80 4.59
C ALA A 26 -13.59 -1.33 3.21
N ARG A 27 -14.44 -2.37 3.21
CA ARG A 27 -15.05 -2.92 1.99
C ARG A 27 -16.01 -1.92 1.36
N GLU A 28 -16.88 -1.29 2.16
CA GLU A 28 -17.82 -0.26 1.68
C GLU A 28 -17.06 0.93 1.12
N ASN A 29 -16.05 1.43 1.84
CA ASN A 29 -15.16 2.50 1.40
C ASN A 29 -14.51 2.18 0.04
N ARG A 30 -14.07 0.93 -0.19
CA ARG A 30 -13.51 0.50 -1.48
C ARG A 30 -14.51 0.59 -2.62
N LEU A 31 -15.79 0.40 -2.36
CA LEU A 31 -16.85 0.43 -3.39
C LEU A 31 -17.29 1.84 -3.77
N THR A 32 -16.99 2.85 -2.95
CA THR A 32 -17.24 4.26 -3.28
C THR A 32 -16.51 4.68 -4.56
N PRO A 33 -16.97 5.72 -5.28
CA PRO A 33 -16.30 6.21 -6.48
C PRO A 33 -14.82 6.58 -6.23
N TRP A 34 -14.54 7.22 -5.10
CA TRP A 34 -13.18 7.57 -4.70
C TRP A 34 -12.36 6.31 -4.36
N GLY A 35 -12.94 5.37 -3.62
CA GLY A 35 -12.31 4.08 -3.31
C GLY A 35 -11.93 3.30 -4.56
N LYS A 36 -12.80 3.23 -5.57
CA LYS A 36 -12.53 2.60 -6.87
C LYS A 36 -11.37 3.29 -7.61
N LYS A 37 -11.32 4.63 -7.61
CA LYS A 37 -10.23 5.41 -8.21
C LYS A 37 -8.89 5.12 -7.52
N THR A 38 -8.87 5.13 -6.19
CA THR A 38 -7.68 4.81 -5.40
C THR A 38 -7.24 3.35 -5.59
N TYR A 39 -8.20 2.42 -5.63
CA TYR A 39 -7.92 1.00 -5.86
C TYR A 39 -7.30 0.75 -7.24
N LYS A 40 -7.73 1.48 -8.28
CA LYS A 40 -7.11 1.39 -9.63
C LYS A 40 -5.63 1.81 -9.61
N ARG A 41 -5.26 2.83 -8.83
CA ARG A 41 -3.88 3.33 -8.70
C ARG A 41 -2.98 2.44 -7.84
N ARG A 42 -3.56 1.54 -7.04
CA ARG A 42 -2.82 0.63 -6.15
C ARG A 42 -1.85 -0.27 -6.92
N LYS A 43 -2.24 -0.74 -8.11
CA LYS A 43 -1.40 -1.60 -8.96
C LYS A 43 -0.10 -0.91 -9.40
N GLU A 44 -0.18 0.39 -9.64
CA GLU A 44 0.93 1.21 -10.15
C GLU A 44 1.90 1.63 -9.03
N THR A 45 1.36 1.88 -7.84
CA THR A 45 2.11 2.47 -6.74
C THR A 45 2.50 1.43 -5.68
N ILE A 46 1.50 0.85 -5.03
CA ILE A 46 1.67 -0.03 -3.87
C ILE A 46 2.14 -1.42 -4.32
N GLU A 47 1.41 -2.05 -5.23
CA GLU A 47 1.71 -3.44 -5.64
C GLU A 47 3.05 -3.53 -6.36
N ARG A 48 3.42 -2.50 -7.13
CA ARG A 48 4.75 -2.38 -7.72
C ARG A 48 5.85 -2.37 -6.66
N SER A 49 5.69 -1.59 -5.59
CA SER A 49 6.64 -1.58 -4.47
C SER A 49 6.74 -2.94 -3.78
N PHE A 50 5.63 -3.67 -3.63
CA PHE A 50 5.64 -5.03 -3.08
C PHE A 50 6.31 -6.04 -4.02
N ALA A 51 6.11 -5.91 -5.33
CA ALA A 51 6.78 -6.74 -6.32
C ALA A 51 8.30 -6.54 -6.28
N ASP A 52 8.76 -5.29 -6.22
CA ASP A 52 10.18 -4.97 -6.06
C ASP A 52 10.74 -5.53 -4.75
N ALA A 53 9.98 -5.44 -3.65
CA ALA A 53 10.37 -6.00 -2.37
C ALA A 53 10.53 -7.53 -2.44
N LYS A 54 9.65 -8.19 -3.20
CA LYS A 54 9.68 -9.65 -3.41
C LYS A 54 10.87 -10.08 -4.27
N GLN A 55 11.13 -9.37 -5.37
CA GLN A 55 12.13 -9.77 -6.36
C GLN A 55 13.54 -9.27 -6.02
N HIS A 56 13.69 -8.00 -5.64
CA HIS A 56 15.00 -7.37 -5.42
C HIS A 56 15.48 -7.41 -3.96
N HIS A 57 14.55 -7.50 -3.00
CA HIS A 57 14.89 -7.51 -1.57
C HIS A 57 14.69 -8.88 -0.91
N GLY A 58 14.59 -9.95 -1.70
CA GLY A 58 14.58 -11.33 -1.19
C GLY A 58 13.35 -11.73 -0.37
N ARG A 59 12.28 -10.93 -0.34
CA ARG A 59 11.05 -11.25 0.44
C ARG A 59 10.22 -12.40 -0.13
N ARG A 60 10.72 -13.12 -1.15
CA ARG A 60 10.10 -14.36 -1.63
C ARG A 60 10.18 -15.47 -0.59
N TYR A 61 11.19 -15.44 0.27
CA TYR A 61 11.39 -16.39 1.36
C TYR A 61 11.81 -15.66 2.64
N ALA A 62 11.53 -16.27 3.78
CA ALA A 62 12.13 -15.86 5.05
C ALA A 62 13.57 -16.38 5.08
N CYS A 63 14.55 -15.50 4.93
CA CYS A 63 15.96 -15.88 4.90
C CYS A 63 16.52 -16.19 6.29
N PHE A 64 15.83 -15.74 7.35
CA PHE A 64 16.24 -15.94 8.73
C PHE A 64 15.23 -16.78 9.50
N ARG A 65 15.70 -17.47 10.54
CA ARG A 65 14.86 -18.22 11.48
C ARG A 65 14.45 -17.34 12.65
N GLY A 66 13.18 -17.41 13.04
CA GLY A 66 12.59 -16.65 14.15
C GLY A 66 11.94 -15.34 13.72
N LEU A 67 10.81 -15.00 14.36
CA LEU A 67 9.95 -13.88 13.99
C LEU A 67 10.70 -12.54 13.98
N GLN A 68 11.48 -12.26 15.02
CA GLN A 68 12.22 -11.00 15.17
C GLN A 68 13.22 -10.78 14.01
N LYS A 69 13.95 -11.81 13.61
CA LYS A 69 14.94 -11.70 12.53
C LYS A 69 14.28 -11.47 11.17
N VAL A 70 13.15 -12.13 10.91
CA VAL A 70 12.36 -11.92 9.69
C VAL A 70 11.72 -10.53 9.67
N GLN A 71 11.28 -10.02 10.83
CA GLN A 71 10.79 -8.66 10.96
C GLN A 71 11.89 -7.64 10.63
N ILE A 72 13.09 -7.81 11.17
CA ILE A 72 14.25 -6.94 10.86
C ILE A 72 14.54 -6.95 9.34
N GLN A 73 14.56 -8.13 8.71
CA GLN A 73 14.72 -8.24 7.25
C GLN A 73 13.66 -7.41 6.50
N CYS A 74 12.39 -7.53 6.89
CA CYS A 74 11.30 -6.79 6.27
C CYS A 74 11.42 -5.27 6.47
N LEU A 75 11.75 -4.84 7.69
CA LEU A 75 11.87 -3.43 8.06
C LEU A 75 13.05 -2.77 7.36
N LEU A 76 14.19 -3.44 7.27
CA LEU A 76 15.37 -2.92 6.58
C LEU A 76 15.11 -2.78 5.07
N ALA A 77 14.47 -3.78 4.45
CA ALA A 77 14.07 -3.70 3.05
C ALA A 77 13.08 -2.54 2.80
N ALA A 78 12.08 -2.36 3.66
CA ALA A 78 11.14 -1.26 3.55
C ALA A 78 11.84 0.11 3.71
N THR A 79 12.79 0.21 4.64
CA THR A 79 13.58 1.43 4.87
C THR A 79 14.37 1.80 3.61
N ALA A 80 15.07 0.84 2.99
CA ALA A 80 15.80 1.06 1.75
C ALA A 80 14.87 1.53 0.61
N GLN A 81 13.70 0.91 0.46
CA GLN A 81 12.71 1.33 -0.54
C GLN A 81 12.19 2.75 -0.29
N ASN A 82 11.95 3.12 0.98
CA ASN A 82 11.52 4.46 1.35
C ASN A 82 12.58 5.51 1.06
N ILE A 83 13.85 5.23 1.38
CA ILE A 83 14.98 6.14 1.06
C ILE A 83 15.07 6.35 -0.45
N LYS A 84 15.01 5.27 -1.24
CA LYS A 84 15.00 5.36 -2.72
C LYS A 84 13.87 6.26 -3.22
N LYS A 85 12.67 6.09 -2.67
CA LYS A 85 11.51 6.91 -3.05
C LYS A 85 11.72 8.39 -2.71
N ILE A 86 12.24 8.70 -1.53
CA ILE A 86 12.54 10.07 -1.11
C ILE A 86 13.59 10.68 -2.06
N ALA A 87 14.68 9.97 -2.33
CA ALA A 87 15.73 10.44 -3.24
C ALA A 87 15.20 10.77 -4.64
N LEU A 88 14.33 9.93 -5.20
CA LEU A 88 13.70 10.17 -6.50
C LEU A 88 12.79 11.40 -6.49
N LEU A 89 12.01 11.60 -5.42
CA LEU A 89 11.16 12.78 -5.27
C LEU A 89 11.99 14.06 -5.15
N VAL A 90 13.04 14.04 -4.33
CA VAL A 90 13.95 15.19 -4.17
C VAL A 90 14.62 15.52 -5.51
N ALA A 91 15.14 14.53 -6.24
CA ALA A 91 15.73 14.75 -7.54
C ALA A 91 14.75 15.39 -8.54
N MET A 92 13.50 14.89 -8.60
CA MET A 92 12.47 15.48 -9.46
C MET A 92 12.14 16.93 -9.07
N LEU A 93 12.05 17.21 -7.76
CA LEU A 93 11.82 18.57 -7.27
C LEU A 93 12.99 19.50 -7.63
N CYS A 94 14.23 19.08 -7.38
CA CYS A 94 15.42 19.84 -7.76
C CYS A 94 15.44 20.16 -9.26
N CYS A 95 15.21 19.17 -10.12
CA CYS A 95 15.12 19.39 -11.57
C CYS A 95 14.02 20.39 -11.94
N PHE A 96 12.85 20.30 -11.30
CA PHE A 96 11.76 21.25 -11.53
C PHE A 96 12.13 22.68 -11.12
N TYR A 97 12.75 22.87 -9.95
CA TYR A 97 13.18 24.19 -9.50
C TYR A 97 14.28 24.79 -10.37
N LEU A 98 15.26 23.99 -10.80
CA LEU A 98 16.32 24.41 -11.72
C LEU A 98 15.76 24.79 -13.09
N TRP A 99 14.80 24.02 -13.61
CA TRP A 99 14.12 24.33 -14.86
C TRP A 99 13.34 25.65 -14.77
N ARG A 100 12.58 25.85 -13.69
CA ARG A 100 11.85 27.12 -13.45
C ARG A 100 12.79 28.32 -13.31
N ALA A 101 13.90 28.17 -12.59
CA ALA A 101 14.90 29.21 -12.45
C ALA A 101 15.52 29.58 -13.81
N SER A 102 15.79 28.57 -14.65
CA SER A 102 16.32 28.76 -16.01
C SER A 102 15.35 29.55 -16.90
N ILE A 103 14.04 29.25 -16.84
CA ILE A 103 13.01 30.01 -17.60
C ILE A 103 12.96 31.46 -17.13
N SER A 104 12.93 31.70 -15.82
CA SER A 104 12.90 33.07 -15.28
C SER A 104 14.15 33.87 -15.69
N LEU A 105 15.32 33.23 -15.76
CA LEU A 105 16.56 33.86 -16.24
C LEU A 105 16.55 34.16 -17.76
N GLN A 106 15.83 33.38 -18.56
CA GLN A 106 15.64 33.66 -20.00
C GLN A 106 14.67 34.83 -20.21
N GLU A 107 13.63 34.92 -19.39
CA GLU A 107 12.65 36.01 -19.46
C GLU A 107 13.25 37.36 -19.03
N LYS A 108 14.12 37.37 -18.00
CA LYS A 108 14.87 38.58 -17.60
C LYS A 108 15.97 39.00 -18.58
N ARG A 109 16.37 38.13 -19.51
CA ARG A 109 17.40 38.42 -20.53
C ARG A 109 16.82 38.96 -21.83
N LYS A 110 15.50 38.92 -22.00
CA LYS A 110 14.78 39.60 -23.09
C LYS A 110 14.39 40.99 -22.65
#